data_AF-A0A3N4WMI4-F1
#
_entry.id   AF-A0A3N4WMI4-F1
#
_cell.length_a   1.000
_cell.length_b   1.000
_cell.length_c   1.000
_cell.angle_alpha   90.00
_cell.angle_beta   90.00
_cell.angle_gamma   90.00
#
_symmetry.space_group_name_H-M   'P 1'
#
loop_
_entity.id
_entity.type
_entity.pdbx_description
1 polymer ?
#
loop_
_entity_poly.entity_id
_entity_poly.type
_entity_poly.pdbx_seq_one_letter_code
_entity_poly.pdbx_strand_id
1 'polypeptide(L)'
;MNLIICYTPLQVLLAEKIIKEYPNEPFFGVMIYPVKNTKFEYYSTRLSQYCEQFFSLHQHTDRFNLLKEIIQLKCKFRNRYFDRVFVASINDIQIQFLLSAINFSSFYTFDDGTANIVPSSIYHNDDPNTFIRRILNTVLNNKYSIKKLKSLSQKHFTIYDKIPNIINNTQFVNLFKLVNQEQEGNNDTINILLGQPVYLDQNKNILLAKKVIQQFNIDYYFPHPREQYIISDINYINTHLIFEDYIAQQSNKKKYRIYSYFSSTLLNLKNSPLDIIGLKINTTEPAFIDSYKLLENMGITIIDIRE
;
A
#
# COMPACT_ATOMS: atom_id res chain seq x y z
N MET A 1 19.48 16.45 6.38
CA MET A 1 19.09 15.10 5.90
C MET A 1 17.61 14.88 6.17
N ASN A 2 16.91 14.28 5.21
CA ASN A 2 15.49 13.95 5.28
C ASN A 2 15.28 12.49 5.70
N LEU A 3 14.09 12.16 6.19
CA LEU A 3 13.67 10.79 6.52
C LEU A 3 12.45 10.40 5.67
N ILE A 4 12.49 9.24 5.04
CA ILE A 4 11.33 8.67 4.34
C ILE A 4 11.07 7.25 4.83
N ILE A 5 9.83 6.99 5.24
CA ILE A 5 9.43 5.72 5.85
C ILE A 5 8.39 5.04 4.96
N CYS A 6 8.73 3.84 4.48
CA CYS A 6 7.88 2.99 3.68
C CYS A 6 7.53 1.70 4.42
N TYR A 7 6.34 1.20 4.13
CA TYR A 7 5.74 0.00 4.68
C TYR A 7 5.29 -0.99 3.61
N THR A 8 4.98 -0.50 2.41
CA THR A 8 4.55 -1.31 1.26
C THR A 8 5.40 -1.03 0.02
N PRO A 9 5.44 -1.97 -0.94
CA PRO A 9 6.06 -1.72 -2.24
C PRO A 9 5.51 -0.51 -3.00
N LEU A 10 4.19 -0.26 -2.96
CA LEU A 10 3.58 0.90 -3.62
C LEU A 10 4.12 2.22 -3.04
N GLN A 11 4.29 2.26 -1.72
CA GLN A 11 4.90 3.40 -1.04
C GLN A 11 6.33 3.67 -1.50
N VAL A 12 7.11 2.63 -1.83
CA VAL A 12 8.46 2.80 -2.38
C VAL A 12 8.42 3.51 -3.73
N LEU A 13 7.48 3.17 -4.61
CA LEU A 13 7.32 3.86 -5.90
C LEU A 13 7.04 5.36 -5.72
N LEU A 14 6.19 5.70 -4.75
CA LEU A 14 5.85 7.09 -4.43
C LEU A 14 7.03 7.82 -3.78
N ALA A 15 7.72 7.15 -2.86
CA ALA A 15 8.93 7.65 -2.23
C ALA A 15 10.02 8.00 -3.26
N GLU A 16 10.22 7.18 -4.29
CA GLU A 16 11.18 7.49 -5.37
C GLU A 16 10.86 8.79 -6.09
N LYS A 17 9.58 9.07 -6.36
CA LYS A 17 9.16 10.33 -6.99
C LYS A 17 9.39 11.50 -6.05
N ILE A 18 9.01 11.35 -4.77
CA ILE A 18 9.21 12.37 -3.75
C ILE A 18 10.70 12.71 -3.63
N ILE A 19 11.58 11.71 -3.48
CA ILE A 19 13.03 11.92 -3.36
C ILE A 19 13.58 12.68 -4.58
N LYS A 20 13.10 12.34 -5.79
CA LYS A 20 13.51 13.02 -7.04
C LYS A 20 13.10 14.49 -7.10
N GLU A 21 12.12 14.94 -6.32
CA GLU A 21 11.80 16.37 -6.18
C GLU A 21 12.82 17.15 -5.34
N TYR A 22 13.71 16.47 -4.62
CA TYR A 22 14.76 17.05 -3.78
C TYR A 22 16.15 16.53 -4.18
N PRO A 23 16.61 16.77 -5.43
CA PRO A 23 17.78 16.10 -6.01
C PRO A 23 19.11 16.38 -5.28
N ASN A 24 19.19 17.46 -4.52
CA ASN A 24 20.41 17.89 -3.80
C ASN A 24 20.32 17.63 -2.28
N GLU A 25 19.29 16.94 -1.81
CA GLU A 25 19.10 16.70 -0.39
C GLU A 25 19.26 15.21 -0.05
N PRO A 26 20.05 14.86 0.99
CA PRO A 26 20.25 13.47 1.35
C PRO A 26 19.05 12.90 2.09
N PHE A 27 18.72 11.64 1.79
CA PHE A 27 17.63 10.89 2.44
C PHE A 27 18.16 9.73 3.28
N PHE A 28 17.53 9.56 4.44
CA PHE A 28 17.55 8.34 5.22
C PHE A 28 16.28 7.55 4.89
N GLY A 29 16.43 6.38 4.29
CA GLY A 29 15.32 5.47 3.99
C GLY A 29 15.05 4.49 5.12
N VAL A 30 13.78 4.29 5.46
CA VAL A 30 13.33 3.26 6.39
C VAL A 30 12.30 2.37 5.71
N MET A 31 12.54 1.06 5.68
CA MET A 31 11.57 0.08 5.20
C MET A 31 11.14 -0.85 6.34
N ILE A 32 9.89 -0.73 6.79
CA ILE A 32 9.27 -1.66 7.73
C ILE A 32 8.41 -2.62 6.92
N TYR A 33 8.59 -3.93 7.00
CA TYR A 33 7.81 -4.86 6.17
C TYR A 33 7.13 -5.92 7.03
N PRO A 34 5.85 -6.27 6.76
CA PRO A 34 5.13 -7.27 7.55
C PRO A 34 5.45 -8.72 7.17
N VAL A 35 5.91 -8.93 5.93
CA VAL A 35 6.13 -10.28 5.38
C VAL A 35 7.52 -10.35 4.75
N LYS A 36 8.25 -11.41 5.06
CA LYS A 36 9.52 -11.74 4.41
C LYS A 36 9.25 -12.47 3.10
N ASN A 37 9.49 -11.80 1.98
CA ASN A 37 9.47 -12.39 0.65
C ASN A 37 10.31 -11.56 -0.33
N THR A 38 10.53 -12.12 -1.51
CA THR A 38 11.34 -11.52 -2.58
C THR A 38 10.79 -10.18 -3.08
N LYS A 39 9.47 -9.94 -2.97
CA LYS A 39 8.89 -8.63 -3.33
C LYS A 39 9.37 -7.56 -2.34
N PHE A 40 9.19 -7.78 -1.04
CA PHE A 40 9.65 -6.83 -0.02
C PHE A 40 11.16 -6.61 -0.05
N GLU A 41 11.94 -7.67 -0.29
CA GLU A 41 13.40 -7.56 -0.48
C GLU A 41 13.74 -6.68 -1.69
N TYR A 42 13.09 -6.91 -2.84
CA TYR A 42 13.31 -6.11 -4.04
C TYR A 42 13.02 -4.62 -3.81
N TYR A 43 11.85 -4.28 -3.26
CA TYR A 43 11.48 -2.88 -3.02
C TYR A 43 12.28 -2.23 -1.88
N SER A 44 12.74 -3.01 -0.90
CA SER A 44 13.66 -2.54 0.14
C SER A 44 15.02 -2.15 -0.48
N THR A 45 15.60 -3.02 -1.32
CA THR A 45 16.83 -2.72 -2.05
C THR A 45 16.64 -1.53 -2.98
N ARG A 46 15.51 -1.46 -3.70
CA ARG A 46 15.19 -0.37 -4.60
C ARG A 46 15.11 0.98 -3.87
N LEU A 47 14.45 1.05 -2.71
CA LEU A 47 14.43 2.26 -1.88
C LEU A 47 15.84 2.66 -1.40
N SER A 48 16.66 1.68 -1.00
CA SER A 48 18.00 1.95 -0.49
C SER A 48 18.92 2.62 -1.51
N GLN A 49 18.72 2.36 -2.81
CA GLN A 49 19.50 2.98 -3.89
C GLN A 49 19.26 4.49 -4.03
N TYR A 50 18.14 5.01 -3.51
CA TYR A 50 17.82 6.44 -3.52
C TYR A 50 18.16 7.15 -2.21
N CYS A 51 18.74 6.45 -1.24
CA CYS A 51 19.00 6.97 0.09
C CYS A 51 20.49 6.89 0.44
N GLU A 52 21.02 7.92 1.10
CA GLU A 52 22.41 7.93 1.61
C GLU A 52 22.56 6.94 2.78
N GLN A 53 21.53 6.82 3.60
CA GLN A 53 21.46 5.88 4.71
C GLN A 53 20.19 5.06 4.62
N PHE A 54 20.24 3.80 5.03
CA PHE A 54 19.11 2.90 4.95
C PHE A 54 18.99 2.03 6.20
N PHE A 55 17.76 1.78 6.62
CA PHE A 55 17.42 0.84 7.68
C PHE A 55 16.17 0.05 7.28
N SER A 56 16.19 -1.25 7.54
CA SER A 56 15.01 -2.08 7.35
C SER A 56 14.69 -2.90 8.60
N LEU A 57 13.41 -3.20 8.79
CA LEU A 57 12.91 -3.96 9.92
C LEU A 57 11.74 -4.86 9.50
N HIS A 58 11.85 -6.14 9.82
CA HIS A 58 10.70 -7.05 9.72
C HIS A 58 9.77 -6.81 10.92
N GLN A 59 8.53 -6.44 10.64
CA GLN A 59 7.49 -6.29 11.66
C GLN A 59 6.82 -7.64 11.94
N HIS A 60 6.87 -8.08 13.19
CA HIS A 60 6.13 -9.26 13.65
C HIS A 60 4.76 -8.87 14.21
N THR A 61 3.79 -9.78 14.10
CA THR A 61 2.42 -9.56 14.56
C THR A 61 2.20 -9.91 16.03
N ASP A 62 3.11 -10.67 16.64
CA ASP A 62 3.01 -11.00 18.06
C ASP A 62 3.45 -9.83 18.94
N ARG A 63 2.79 -9.70 20.10
CA ARG A 63 2.94 -8.53 20.98
C ARG A 63 4.36 -8.37 21.54
N PHE A 64 5.06 -9.48 21.77
CA PHE A 64 6.37 -9.45 22.40
C PHE A 64 7.44 -8.95 21.42
N ASN A 65 7.47 -9.51 20.22
CA ASN A 65 8.38 -9.05 19.18
C ASN A 65 8.05 -7.61 18.75
N LEU A 66 6.77 -7.25 18.64
CA LEU A 66 6.36 -5.88 18.34
C LEU A 66 6.93 -4.87 19.36
N LEU A 67 6.88 -5.18 20.66
CA LEU A 67 7.46 -4.33 21.70
C LEU A 67 9.00 -4.24 21.58
N LYS A 68 9.66 -5.38 21.36
CA LYS A 68 11.12 -5.42 21.15
C LYS A 68 11.55 -4.56 19.96
N GLU A 69 10.81 -4.64 18.87
CA GLU A 69 11.01 -3.85 17.65
C GLU A 69 10.79 -2.34 17.89
N ILE A 70 9.74 -1.98 18.64
CA ILE A 70 9.51 -0.59 19.05
C ILE A 70 10.72 -0.07 19.86
N ILE A 71 11.22 -0.85 20.81
CA ILE A 71 12.41 -0.48 21.61
C ILE A 71 13.63 -0.34 20.70
N GLN A 72 13.86 -1.27 19.78
CA GLN A 72 14.95 -1.22 18.80
C GLN A 72 14.88 0.05 17.95
N LEU A 73 13.71 0.40 17.43
CA LEU A 73 13.49 1.63 16.66
C LEU A 73 13.79 2.86 17.51
N LYS A 74 13.24 2.94 18.72
CA LYS A 74 13.50 4.07 19.62
C LYS A 74 14.99 4.22 19.92
N CYS A 75 15.70 3.13 20.18
CA CYS A 75 17.14 3.17 20.43
C CYS A 75 17.95 3.60 19.19
N LYS A 76 17.64 3.05 18.01
CA LYS A 76 18.34 3.34 16.75
C LYS A 76 18.20 4.81 16.32
N PHE A 77 17.01 5.37 16.50
CA PHE A 77 16.66 6.71 16.03
C PHE A 77 16.68 7.78 17.13
N ARG A 78 17.03 7.43 18.37
CA ARG A 78 16.99 8.32 19.53
C ARG A 78 17.71 9.65 19.25
N ASN A 79 16.99 10.75 19.44
CA ASN A 79 17.48 12.13 19.36
C ASN A 79 18.10 12.51 18.01
N ARG A 80 17.87 11.72 16.95
CA ARG A 80 18.25 12.14 15.59
C ARG A 80 17.37 13.29 15.14
N TYR A 81 17.96 14.22 14.40
CA TYR A 81 17.27 15.34 13.81
C TYR A 81 17.16 15.16 12.29
N PHE A 82 15.99 15.47 11.74
CA PHE A 82 15.73 15.45 10.30
C PHE A 82 15.09 16.75 9.84
N ASP A 83 15.46 17.27 8.68
CA ASP A 83 14.88 18.51 8.17
C ASP A 83 13.41 18.29 7.78
N ARG A 84 13.17 17.21 7.03
CA ARG A 84 11.84 16.78 6.60
C ARG A 84 11.63 15.29 6.87
N VAL A 85 10.40 14.94 7.24
CA VAL A 85 9.99 13.56 7.45
C VAL A 85 8.78 13.26 6.56
N PHE A 86 8.84 12.17 5.80
CA PHE A 86 7.80 11.72 4.87
C PHE A 86 7.27 10.35 5.31
N VAL A 87 5.95 10.23 5.50
CA VAL A 87 5.31 9.00 6.01
C VAL A 87 3.98 8.70 5.30
N ALA A 88 3.79 7.45 4.87
CA ALA A 88 2.47 6.98 4.41
C ALA A 88 1.60 6.44 5.55
N SER A 89 2.04 5.37 6.22
CA SER A 89 1.24 4.64 7.20
C SER A 89 1.21 5.30 8.59
N ILE A 90 0.56 6.46 8.70
CA ILE A 90 0.47 7.25 9.95
C ILE A 90 -0.31 6.56 11.10
N ASN A 91 -1.05 5.50 10.79
CA ASN A 91 -1.74 4.65 11.75
C ASN A 91 -0.84 3.58 12.39
N ASP A 92 0.32 3.30 11.79
CA ASP A 92 1.21 2.25 12.29
C ASP A 92 1.87 2.66 13.61
N ILE A 93 1.78 1.77 14.59
CA ILE A 93 2.27 2.01 15.94
C ILE A 93 3.80 2.14 16.00
N GLN A 94 4.53 1.34 15.22
CA GLN A 94 6.00 1.36 15.21
C GLN A 94 6.49 2.65 14.57
N ILE A 95 5.84 3.10 13.51
CA ILE A 95 6.11 4.39 12.87
C ILE A 95 5.87 5.53 13.86
N GLN A 96 4.74 5.57 14.56
CA GLN A 96 4.47 6.61 15.58
C GLN A 96 5.54 6.64 16.69
N PHE A 97 6.02 5.47 17.12
CA PHE A 97 7.09 5.39 18.12
C PHE A 97 8.46 5.80 17.59
N LEU A 98 8.78 5.47 16.34
CA LEU A 98 9.97 5.96 15.64
C LEU A 98 9.94 7.48 15.58
N LEU A 99 8.83 8.06 15.10
CA LEU A 99 8.61 9.51 15.05
C LEU A 99 8.79 10.15 16.43
N SER A 100 8.31 9.49 17.49
CA SER A 100 8.44 9.98 18.87
C SER A 100 9.87 10.00 19.39
N ALA A 101 10.77 9.22 18.79
CA ALA A 101 12.19 9.12 19.15
C ALA A 101 13.09 10.14 18.44
N ILE A 102 12.59 10.79 17.38
CA ILE A 102 13.33 11.76 16.56
C ILE A 102 12.81 13.19 16.79
N ASN A 103 13.54 14.16 16.26
CA ASN A 103 13.12 15.54 16.10
C ASN A 103 13.09 15.89 14.60
N PHE A 104 12.16 16.75 14.19
CA PHE A 104 12.10 17.21 12.80
C PHE A 104 11.50 18.62 12.66
N SER A 105 11.89 19.32 11.59
CA SER A 105 11.37 20.66 11.28
C SER A 105 10.05 20.62 10.51
N SER A 106 9.93 19.71 9.54
CA SER A 106 8.72 19.59 8.71
C SER A 106 8.25 18.15 8.59
N PHE A 107 6.93 17.99 8.56
CA PHE A 107 6.28 16.70 8.41
C PHE A 107 5.40 16.68 7.17
N TYR A 108 5.52 15.61 6.41
CA TYR A 108 4.80 15.38 5.17
C TYR A 108 4.24 13.96 5.18
N THR A 109 3.12 13.80 4.49
CA THR A 109 2.48 12.50 4.33
C THR A 109 2.37 12.12 2.87
N PHE A 110 2.22 10.84 2.57
CA PHE A 110 1.95 10.39 1.20
C PHE A 110 1.01 9.19 1.18
N ASP A 111 0.47 8.85 0.01
CA ASP A 111 -0.51 7.76 -0.08
C ASP A 111 0.09 6.40 0.32
N ASP A 112 -0.67 5.66 1.13
CA ASP A 112 -0.50 4.22 1.36
C ASP A 112 -1.29 3.42 0.32
N GLY A 113 -2.44 3.94 -0.09
CA GLY A 113 -3.35 3.36 -1.07
C GLY A 113 -4.75 3.96 -0.92
N THR A 114 -5.79 3.19 -1.26
CA THR A 114 -7.18 3.66 -1.18
C THR A 114 -7.62 4.06 0.22
N ALA A 115 -6.99 3.55 1.28
CA ALA A 115 -7.27 3.97 2.64
C ALA A 115 -7.16 5.49 2.81
N ASN A 116 -6.31 6.18 2.06
CA ASN A 116 -6.20 7.64 2.13
C ASN A 116 -7.47 8.39 1.68
N ILE A 117 -8.19 7.83 0.71
CA ILE A 117 -9.33 8.47 0.03
C ILE A 117 -10.69 7.83 0.34
N VAL A 118 -10.71 6.64 0.96
CA VAL A 118 -11.93 5.97 1.42
C VAL A 118 -12.35 6.53 2.78
N PRO A 119 -13.53 7.18 2.92
CA PRO A 119 -13.91 7.89 4.14
C PRO A 119 -14.06 7.02 5.39
N SER A 120 -14.43 5.74 5.24
CA SER A 120 -14.56 4.80 6.37
C SER A 120 -13.27 4.05 6.70
N SER A 121 -12.15 4.38 6.05
CA SER A 121 -10.87 3.74 6.29
C SER A 121 -10.29 4.06 7.67
N ILE A 122 -9.25 3.30 8.04
CA ILE A 122 -8.51 3.50 9.29
C ILE A 122 -7.93 4.91 9.45
N TYR A 123 -7.64 5.63 8.37
CA TYR A 123 -7.07 6.97 8.49
C TYR A 123 -8.10 8.00 8.93
N HIS A 124 -9.39 7.79 8.70
CA HIS A 124 -10.45 8.75 9.06
C HIS A 124 -11.10 8.46 10.41
N ASN A 125 -10.68 7.36 11.06
CA ASN A 125 -11.10 7.00 12.40
C ASN A 125 -10.07 7.42 13.45
N ASP A 126 -10.51 7.56 14.70
CA ASP A 126 -9.60 7.79 15.83
C ASP A 126 -8.78 6.54 16.17
N ASP A 127 -7.59 6.74 16.73
CA ASP A 127 -6.75 5.64 17.23
C ASP A 127 -7.50 4.79 18.28
N PRO A 128 -7.27 3.46 18.34
CA PRO A 128 -7.90 2.60 19.33
C PRO A 128 -7.57 3.06 20.77
N ASN A 129 -8.60 3.36 21.57
CA ASN A 129 -8.43 3.83 22.95
C ASN A 129 -8.49 2.69 23.98
N THR A 130 -7.64 1.68 23.82
CA THR A 130 -7.57 0.56 24.77
C THR A 130 -6.67 0.86 25.97
N PHE A 131 -6.91 0.21 27.12
CA PHE A 131 -6.08 0.37 28.31
C PHE A 131 -4.60 0.03 28.06
N ILE A 132 -4.33 -1.05 27.32
CA ILE A 132 -2.97 -1.46 26.94
C ILE A 132 -2.31 -0.38 26.08
N ARG A 133 -3.03 0.17 25.09
CA ARG A 133 -2.53 1.26 24.24
C ARG A 133 -2.17 2.50 25.05
N ARG A 134 -3.00 2.87 26.04
CA ARG A 134 -2.72 3.99 26.95
C ARG A 134 -1.44 3.76 27.75
N ILE A 135 -1.27 2.58 28.35
CA ILE A 135 -0.06 2.22 29.09
C ILE A 135 1.18 2.31 28.19
N LEU A 136 1.14 1.67 27.01
CA LEU A 136 2.26 1.67 26.08
C LEU A 136 2.63 3.09 25.64
N ASN A 137 1.63 3.92 25.32
CA ASN A 137 1.85 5.30 24.93
C ASN A 137 2.53 6.10 26.06
N THR A 138 2.13 5.91 27.31
CA THR A 138 2.74 6.58 28.47
C THR A 138 4.16 6.08 28.73
N VAL A 139 4.35 4.76 28.89
CA VAL A 139 5.64 4.15 29.27
C VAL A 139 6.71 4.40 28.21
N LEU A 140 6.35 4.29 26.94
CA LEU A 140 7.28 4.46 25.83
C LEU A 140 7.24 5.89 25.26
N ASN A 141 6.56 6.82 25.92
CA ASN A 141 6.48 8.23 25.54
C ASN A 141 6.13 8.43 24.07
N ASN A 142 4.98 7.87 23.64
CA ASN A 142 4.42 8.13 22.31
C ASN A 142 3.89 9.56 22.26
N LYS A 143 4.44 10.36 21.36
CA LYS A 143 4.06 11.76 21.17
C LYS A 143 2.99 11.96 20.10
N TYR A 144 2.67 10.92 19.32
CA TYR A 144 1.90 11.04 18.09
C TYR A 144 0.70 10.09 18.03
N SER A 145 -0.32 10.54 17.33
CA SER A 145 -1.56 9.84 16.97
C SER A 145 -1.89 10.19 15.53
N ILE A 146 -2.81 9.46 14.88
CA ILE A 146 -3.26 9.74 13.51
C ILE A 146 -3.73 11.19 13.40
N LYS A 147 -4.61 11.61 14.32
CA LYS A 147 -5.14 12.98 14.37
C LYS A 147 -4.04 14.03 14.47
N LYS A 148 -3.05 13.81 15.35
CA LYS A 148 -1.94 14.74 15.52
C LYS A 148 -1.04 14.79 14.28
N LEU A 149 -0.72 13.64 13.68
CA LEU A 149 0.10 13.57 12.47
C LEU A 149 -0.58 14.24 11.28
N LYS A 150 -1.90 14.08 11.12
CA LYS A 150 -2.67 14.84 10.12
C LYS A 150 -2.56 16.34 10.34
N SER A 151 -2.72 16.82 11.57
CA SER A 151 -2.63 18.26 11.88
C SER A 151 -1.22 18.83 11.70
N LEU A 152 -0.17 18.01 11.86
CA LEU A 152 1.22 18.41 11.67
C LEU A 152 1.66 18.37 10.21
N SER A 153 0.97 17.57 9.38
CA SER A 153 1.33 17.36 7.99
C SER A 153 1.12 18.65 7.20
N GLN A 154 2.21 19.18 6.67
CA GLN A 154 2.18 20.42 5.91
C GLN A 154 1.62 20.20 4.50
N LYS A 155 1.83 19.00 3.93
CA LYS A 155 1.41 18.62 2.59
C LYS A 155 1.31 17.09 2.46
N HIS A 156 0.38 16.63 1.63
CA HIS A 156 0.16 15.23 1.33
C HIS A 156 0.41 14.92 -0.15
N PHE A 157 1.36 14.03 -0.44
CA PHE A 157 1.65 13.59 -1.80
C PHE A 157 0.69 12.46 -2.17
N THR A 158 -0.12 12.66 -3.21
CA THR A 158 -1.16 11.73 -3.60
C THR A 158 -1.06 11.28 -5.05
N ILE A 159 -1.43 10.03 -5.30
CA ILE A 159 -1.54 9.44 -6.64
C ILE A 159 -2.96 9.55 -7.20
N TYR A 160 -3.87 10.15 -6.43
CA TYR A 160 -5.29 10.29 -6.73
C TYR A 160 -5.60 11.75 -7.05
N ASP A 161 -5.59 12.10 -8.35
CA ASP A 161 -5.84 13.47 -8.79
C ASP A 161 -7.27 13.93 -8.44
N LYS A 162 -7.38 15.12 -7.84
CA LYS A 162 -8.64 15.81 -7.48
C LYS A 162 -9.62 14.98 -6.61
N ILE A 163 -9.12 14.02 -5.84
CA ILE A 163 -9.92 13.25 -4.89
C ILE A 163 -9.64 13.75 -3.45
N PRO A 164 -10.68 13.99 -2.62
CA PRO A 164 -10.48 14.32 -1.21
C PRO A 164 -9.61 13.27 -0.49
N ASN A 165 -8.62 13.73 0.26
CA ASN A 165 -7.64 12.88 0.94
C ASN A 165 -7.59 13.24 2.44
N ILE A 166 -6.69 12.63 3.21
CA ILE A 166 -6.59 12.76 4.66
C ILE A 166 -6.34 14.20 5.16
N ILE A 167 -5.83 15.07 4.28
CA ILE A 167 -5.72 16.53 4.46
C ILE A 167 -5.99 17.22 3.12
N ASN A 168 -6.34 18.51 3.17
CA ASN A 168 -6.69 19.29 1.97
C ASN A 168 -5.49 19.72 1.12
N ASN A 169 -4.34 20.02 1.74
CA ASN A 169 -3.15 20.45 1.00
C ASN A 169 -2.46 19.24 0.34
N THR A 170 -2.89 18.90 -0.87
CA THR A 170 -2.38 17.77 -1.61
C THR A 170 -1.48 18.19 -2.77
N GLN A 171 -0.52 17.34 -3.12
CA GLN A 171 0.29 17.44 -4.33
C GLN A 171 0.16 16.15 -5.12
N PHE A 172 -0.35 16.25 -6.35
CA PHE A 172 -0.48 15.09 -7.22
C PHE A 172 0.89 14.60 -7.71
N VAL A 173 1.10 13.30 -7.62
CA VAL A 173 2.30 12.61 -8.12
C VAL A 173 1.88 11.56 -9.13
N ASN A 174 2.26 11.79 -10.39
CA ASN A 174 2.01 10.81 -11.44
C ASN A 174 3.01 9.64 -11.33
N LEU A 175 2.56 8.54 -10.72
CA LEU A 175 3.32 7.30 -10.62
C LEU A 175 3.37 6.54 -11.95
N PHE A 176 2.21 6.36 -12.58
CA PHE A 176 2.05 5.44 -13.69
C PHE A 176 2.04 6.20 -15.01
N LYS A 177 3.15 6.13 -15.74
CA LYS A 177 3.16 6.51 -17.16
C LYS A 177 2.47 5.40 -17.93
N LEU A 178 1.16 5.51 -18.07
CA LEU A 178 0.40 4.65 -18.95
C LEU A 178 0.85 4.98 -20.37
N VAL A 179 1.55 4.04 -20.99
CA VAL A 179 1.91 4.18 -22.39
C VAL A 179 0.59 4.05 -23.15
N ASN A 180 0.23 5.08 -23.93
CA ASN A 180 -0.84 4.96 -24.91
C ASN A 180 -0.41 3.88 -25.88
N GLN A 181 -1.08 2.73 -25.85
CA GLN A 181 -0.70 1.58 -26.65
C GLN A 181 -1.95 1.12 -27.40
N GLU A 182 -1.88 1.26 -28.71
CA GLU A 182 -2.82 0.63 -29.63
C GLU A 182 -2.69 -0.88 -29.45
N GLN A 183 -3.78 -1.54 -29.06
CA GLN A 183 -3.83 -3.00 -28.97
C GLN A 183 -3.90 -3.56 -30.38
N GLU A 184 -2.74 -3.77 -31.01
CA GLU A 184 -2.65 -4.59 -32.22
C GLU A 184 -2.30 -6.04 -31.86
N GLY A 185 -3.27 -6.94 -32.04
CA GLY A 185 -3.02 -8.37 -32.21
C GLY A 185 -3.79 -9.32 -31.28
N ASN A 186 -4.49 -10.27 -31.92
CA ASN A 186 -5.21 -11.45 -31.43
C ASN A 186 -6.36 -11.29 -30.42
N ASN A 187 -7.47 -11.98 -30.70
CA ASN A 187 -8.74 -11.93 -29.96
C ASN A 187 -8.69 -12.58 -28.56
N ASP A 188 -7.64 -13.34 -28.23
CA ASP A 188 -7.59 -14.09 -26.98
C ASP A 188 -7.21 -13.16 -25.82
N THR A 189 -8.17 -12.94 -24.93
CA THR A 189 -8.01 -12.13 -23.72
C THR A 189 -7.44 -12.99 -22.61
N ILE A 190 -6.34 -12.54 -22.00
CA ILE A 190 -5.75 -13.18 -20.82
C ILE A 190 -6.41 -12.64 -19.56
N ASN A 191 -7.08 -13.52 -18.82
CA ASN A 191 -7.75 -13.22 -17.57
C ASN A 191 -6.77 -13.40 -16.39
N ILE A 192 -6.53 -12.33 -15.64
CA ILE A 192 -5.67 -12.33 -14.46
C ILE A 192 -6.50 -11.99 -13.21
N LEU A 193 -6.46 -12.84 -12.20
CA LEU A 193 -6.99 -12.53 -10.87
C LEU A 193 -5.86 -11.97 -9.98
N LEU A 194 -6.05 -10.75 -9.48
CA LEU A 194 -5.21 -10.18 -8.44
C LEU A 194 -5.62 -10.74 -7.09
N GLY A 195 -4.72 -11.47 -6.47
CA GLY A 195 -4.85 -11.95 -5.10
C GLY A 195 -5.05 -10.80 -4.12
N GLN A 196 -5.83 -11.06 -3.09
CA GLN A 196 -6.08 -10.11 -2.01
C GLN A 196 -6.49 -10.90 -0.75
N PRO A 197 -5.77 -10.74 0.38
CA PRO A 197 -6.15 -11.37 1.64
C PRO A 197 -7.32 -10.60 2.27
N VAL A 198 -8.54 -10.86 1.78
CA VAL A 198 -9.77 -10.19 2.21
C VAL A 198 -10.12 -10.55 3.65
N TYR A 199 -10.13 -11.85 3.94
CA TYR A 199 -10.50 -12.40 5.24
C TYR A 199 -9.25 -12.73 6.06
N LEU A 200 -9.38 -12.70 7.39
CA LEU A 200 -8.34 -13.22 8.28
C LEU A 200 -8.15 -14.74 8.11
N ASP A 201 -9.23 -15.43 7.77
CA ASP A 201 -9.23 -16.87 7.49
C ASP A 201 -8.71 -17.14 6.07
N GLN A 202 -7.53 -17.75 6.00
CA GLN A 202 -6.88 -18.11 4.73
C GLN A 202 -7.73 -19.09 3.90
N ASN A 203 -8.44 -20.03 4.53
CA ASN A 203 -9.26 -20.99 3.81
C ASN A 203 -10.45 -20.29 3.13
N LYS A 204 -11.05 -19.29 3.77
CA LYS A 204 -12.10 -18.48 3.14
C LYS A 204 -11.58 -17.72 1.91
N ASN A 205 -10.36 -17.18 1.98
CA ASN A 205 -9.73 -16.54 0.82
C ASN A 205 -9.45 -17.53 -0.32
N ILE A 206 -8.94 -18.73 -0.01
CA ILE A 206 -8.67 -19.77 -1.01
C ILE A 206 -9.99 -20.19 -1.70
N LEU A 207 -11.06 -20.43 -0.93
CA LEU A 207 -12.36 -20.82 -1.47
C LEU A 207 -12.96 -19.73 -2.37
N LEU A 208 -12.90 -18.46 -1.93
CA LEU A 208 -13.34 -17.32 -2.72
C LEU A 208 -12.56 -17.23 -4.05
N ALA A 209 -11.22 -17.33 -3.99
CA ALA A 209 -10.40 -17.25 -5.19
C ALA A 209 -10.67 -18.42 -6.14
N LYS A 210 -10.83 -19.65 -5.65
CA LYS A 210 -11.18 -20.83 -6.48
C LYS A 210 -12.52 -20.65 -7.19
N LYS A 211 -13.54 -20.13 -6.49
CA LYS A 211 -14.84 -19.80 -7.09
C LYS A 211 -14.68 -18.81 -8.25
N VAL A 212 -13.92 -17.73 -8.04
CA VAL A 212 -13.65 -16.72 -9.06
C VAL A 212 -12.86 -17.29 -10.24
N ILE A 213 -11.84 -18.11 -9.97
CA ILE A 213 -11.02 -18.75 -11.00
C ILE A 213 -11.89 -19.57 -11.95
N GLN A 214 -12.81 -20.38 -11.41
CA GLN A 214 -13.73 -21.19 -12.19
C GLN A 214 -14.78 -20.35 -12.93
N GLN A 215 -15.40 -19.39 -12.24
CA GLN A 215 -16.49 -18.59 -12.79
C GLN A 215 -16.05 -17.69 -13.97
N PHE A 216 -14.83 -17.16 -13.91
CA PHE A 216 -14.34 -16.18 -14.90
C PHE A 216 -13.25 -16.74 -15.83
N ASN A 217 -13.00 -18.05 -15.80
CA ASN A 217 -11.95 -18.72 -16.57
C ASN A 217 -10.60 -17.99 -16.45
N ILE A 218 -10.15 -17.81 -15.21
CA ILE A 218 -8.90 -17.09 -14.92
C ILE A 218 -7.72 -17.94 -15.42
N ASP A 219 -6.85 -17.33 -16.24
CA ASP A 219 -5.66 -17.99 -16.77
C ASP A 219 -4.50 -17.93 -15.78
N TYR A 220 -4.36 -16.78 -15.11
CA TYR A 220 -3.26 -16.50 -14.20
C TYR A 220 -3.70 -15.88 -12.89
N TYR A 221 -3.04 -16.28 -11.81
CA TYR A 221 -3.17 -15.68 -10.49
C TYR A 221 -1.93 -14.85 -10.15
N PHE A 222 -2.15 -13.59 -9.75
CA PHE A 222 -1.10 -12.70 -9.29
C PHE A 222 -1.21 -12.53 -7.76
N PRO A 223 -0.36 -13.17 -6.95
CA PRO A 223 -0.53 -13.17 -5.49
C PRO A 223 -0.27 -11.79 -4.87
N HIS A 224 -1.05 -11.44 -3.84
CA HIS A 224 -0.82 -10.21 -3.09
C HIS A 224 0.54 -10.28 -2.35
N PRO A 225 1.31 -9.18 -2.21
CA PRO A 225 2.59 -9.20 -1.48
C PRO A 225 2.51 -9.66 -0.01
N ARG A 226 1.32 -9.63 0.58
CA ARG A 226 1.04 -10.06 1.98
C ARG A 226 0.37 -11.43 2.07
N GLU A 227 0.14 -12.10 0.95
CA GLU A 227 -0.47 -13.42 0.91
C GLU A 227 0.51 -14.47 1.44
N GLN A 228 -0.01 -15.41 2.23
CA GLN A 228 0.78 -16.49 2.86
C GLN A 228 0.16 -17.88 2.62
N TYR A 229 -0.73 -17.97 1.64
CA TYR A 229 -1.38 -19.22 1.23
C TYR A 229 -1.18 -19.45 -0.26
N ILE A 230 -1.49 -20.67 -0.71
CA ILE A 230 -1.41 -21.07 -2.12
C ILE A 230 -2.77 -21.65 -2.53
N ILE A 231 -3.19 -21.28 -3.73
CA ILE A 231 -4.34 -21.82 -4.45
C ILE A 231 -3.82 -22.88 -5.45
N SER A 232 -4.37 -24.09 -5.39
CA SER A 232 -4.05 -25.17 -6.34
C SER A 232 -4.68 -24.92 -7.71
N ASP A 233 -4.13 -25.58 -8.74
CA ASP A 233 -4.76 -25.71 -10.07
C ASP A 233 -4.92 -24.40 -10.86
N ILE A 234 -3.98 -23.46 -10.69
CA ILE A 234 -3.93 -22.19 -11.44
C ILE A 234 -2.48 -21.78 -11.72
N ASN A 235 -2.23 -21.10 -12.84
CA ASN A 235 -0.89 -20.63 -13.18
C ASN A 235 -0.54 -19.37 -12.37
N TYR A 236 0.58 -19.40 -11.65
CA TYR A 236 1.05 -18.24 -10.89
C TYR A 236 1.94 -17.33 -11.72
N ILE A 237 1.72 -16.03 -11.60
CA ILE A 237 2.69 -15.02 -12.02
C ILE A 237 3.70 -14.84 -10.89
N ASN A 238 4.80 -15.60 -10.95
CA ASN A 238 5.89 -15.52 -10.00
C ASN A 238 6.84 -14.37 -10.37
N THR A 239 6.76 -13.27 -9.64
CA THR A 239 7.61 -12.09 -9.84
C THR A 239 7.88 -11.38 -8.52
N HIS A 240 9.02 -10.69 -8.42
CA HIS A 240 9.36 -9.80 -7.31
C HIS A 240 8.68 -8.42 -7.43
N LEU A 241 8.02 -8.13 -8.54
CA LEU A 241 7.33 -6.86 -8.77
C LEU A 241 5.93 -6.85 -8.17
N ILE A 242 5.39 -5.67 -7.85
CA ILE A 242 3.93 -5.50 -7.71
C ILE A 242 3.27 -5.51 -9.07
N PHE A 243 1.94 -5.63 -9.08
CA PHE A 243 1.20 -5.80 -10.32
C PHE A 243 1.39 -4.61 -11.27
N GLU A 244 1.38 -3.38 -10.74
CA GLU A 244 1.54 -2.17 -11.53
C GLU A 244 2.89 -2.12 -12.26
N ASP A 245 4.00 -2.46 -11.59
CA ASP A 245 5.32 -2.55 -12.23
C ASP A 245 5.41 -3.74 -13.20
N TYR A 246 4.81 -4.88 -12.84
CA TYR A 246 4.81 -6.08 -13.67
C TYR A 246 4.09 -5.84 -15.01
N ILE A 247 2.89 -5.28 -14.96
CA ILE A 247 2.06 -5.06 -16.15
C ILE A 247 2.66 -3.99 -17.05
N ALA A 248 3.30 -2.96 -16.47
CA ALA A 248 4.04 -1.95 -17.22
C ALA A 248 5.23 -2.50 -18.01
N GLN A 249 5.75 -3.69 -17.64
CA GLN A 249 6.82 -4.39 -18.35
C GLN A 249 6.32 -5.42 -19.37
N GLN A 250 5.01 -5.71 -19.43
CA GLN A 250 4.47 -6.71 -20.36
C GLN A 250 4.33 -6.16 -21.78
N SER A 251 4.37 -7.07 -22.77
CA SER A 251 4.23 -6.72 -24.18
C SER A 251 2.79 -6.35 -24.54
N ASN A 252 2.65 -5.31 -25.36
CA ASN A 252 1.39 -4.71 -25.80
C ASN A 252 0.57 -5.60 -26.75
N LYS A 253 1.14 -6.72 -27.21
CA LYS A 253 0.51 -7.62 -28.20
C LYS A 253 -0.56 -8.53 -27.60
N LYS A 254 -0.89 -8.38 -26.33
CA LYS A 254 -1.84 -9.22 -25.61
C LYS A 254 -2.88 -8.35 -24.94
N LYS A 255 -4.15 -8.76 -25.07
CA LYS A 255 -5.25 -8.15 -24.33
C LYS A 255 -5.33 -8.77 -22.94
N TYR A 256 -5.32 -7.94 -21.91
CA TYR A 256 -5.41 -8.37 -20.52
C TYR A 256 -6.72 -7.90 -19.90
N ARG A 257 -7.37 -8.82 -19.19
CA ARG A 257 -8.51 -8.52 -18.33
C ARG A 257 -8.14 -8.81 -16.88
N ILE A 258 -8.25 -7.79 -16.04
CA ILE A 258 -7.79 -7.80 -14.66
C ILE A 258 -9.00 -7.84 -13.75
N TYR A 259 -9.07 -8.90 -12.95
CA TYR A 259 -10.08 -9.08 -11.93
C TYR A 259 -9.46 -8.84 -10.56
N SER A 260 -10.14 -8.08 -9.71
CA SER A 260 -9.82 -8.00 -8.29
C SER A 260 -11.08 -7.67 -7.51
N TYR A 261 -11.03 -7.71 -6.19
CA TYR A 261 -12.20 -7.35 -5.38
C TYR A 261 -12.29 -5.82 -5.26
N PHE A 262 -11.53 -5.25 -4.32
CA PHE A 262 -11.52 -3.81 -4.04
C PHE A 262 -10.08 -3.28 -3.91
N SER A 263 -9.15 -3.88 -4.65
CA SER A 263 -7.73 -3.48 -4.65
C SER A 263 -7.55 -2.05 -5.20
N SER A 264 -6.62 -1.30 -4.59
CA SER A 264 -6.19 0.01 -5.10
C SER A 264 -5.63 -0.06 -6.51
N THR A 265 -5.08 -1.22 -6.91
CA THR A 265 -4.53 -1.45 -8.24
C THR A 265 -5.56 -1.19 -9.35
N LEU A 266 -6.85 -1.47 -9.10
CA LEU A 266 -7.92 -1.18 -10.07
C LEU A 266 -8.01 0.33 -10.38
N LEU A 267 -7.86 1.18 -9.36
CA LEU A 267 -7.83 2.65 -9.55
C LEU A 267 -6.51 3.12 -10.16
N ASN A 268 -5.39 2.55 -9.70
CA ASN A 268 -4.05 2.90 -10.17
C ASN A 268 -3.91 2.70 -11.69
N LEU A 269 -4.61 1.70 -12.23
CA LEU A 269 -4.57 1.34 -13.64
C LEU A 269 -5.82 1.76 -14.42
N LYS A 270 -6.76 2.52 -13.83
CA LYS A 270 -8.07 2.82 -14.46
C LYS A 270 -7.98 3.49 -15.84
N ASN A 271 -6.94 4.29 -16.06
CA ASN A 271 -6.73 5.02 -17.31
C ASN A 271 -5.90 4.21 -18.33
N SER A 272 -5.57 2.96 -18.02
CA SER A 272 -4.77 2.08 -18.87
C SER A 272 -5.65 1.42 -19.94
N PRO A 273 -5.09 0.88 -21.03
CA PRO A 273 -5.86 0.12 -22.01
C PRO A 273 -6.33 -1.26 -21.50
N LEU A 274 -6.08 -1.60 -20.23
CA LEU A 274 -6.47 -2.88 -19.64
C LEU A 274 -7.98 -2.90 -19.40
N ASP A 275 -8.59 -4.07 -19.57
CA ASP A 275 -9.97 -4.29 -19.15
C ASP A 275 -9.99 -4.59 -17.65
N ILE A 276 -10.57 -3.71 -16.83
CA ILE A 276 -10.46 -3.76 -15.37
C ILE A 276 -11.84 -4.01 -14.76
N ILE A 277 -11.96 -5.09 -13.99
CA ILE A 277 -13.22 -5.55 -13.40
C ILE A 277 -13.08 -5.69 -11.89
N GLY A 278 -13.93 -4.99 -11.16
CA GLY A 278 -14.15 -5.18 -9.72
C GLY A 278 -15.13 -6.33 -9.46
N LEU A 279 -14.83 -7.16 -8.47
CA LEU A 279 -15.67 -8.29 -8.05
C LEU A 279 -16.23 -8.02 -6.66
N LYS A 280 -17.54 -7.80 -6.56
CA LYS A 280 -18.21 -7.47 -5.31
C LYS A 280 -18.48 -8.72 -4.51
N ILE A 281 -17.82 -8.82 -3.36
CA ILE A 281 -17.97 -9.94 -2.42
C ILE A 281 -18.92 -9.58 -1.28
N ASN A 282 -19.32 -10.59 -0.53
CA ASN A 282 -20.09 -10.36 0.68
C ASN A 282 -19.17 -9.84 1.78
N THR A 283 -19.44 -8.65 2.29
CA THR A 283 -18.67 -8.06 3.38
C THR A 283 -19.52 -7.10 4.18
N THR A 284 -19.28 -7.06 5.48
CA THR A 284 -19.86 -6.09 6.42
C THR A 284 -18.88 -4.97 6.76
N GLU A 285 -17.63 -5.03 6.27
CA GLU A 285 -16.59 -4.05 6.55
C GLU A 285 -16.89 -2.73 5.81
N PRO A 286 -17.17 -1.62 6.53
CA PRO A 286 -17.54 -0.35 5.90
C PRO A 286 -16.50 0.15 4.89
N ALA A 287 -15.21 -0.01 5.20
CA ALA A 287 -14.11 0.37 4.33
C ALA A 287 -14.15 -0.36 2.98
N PHE A 288 -14.57 -1.64 2.96
CA PHE A 288 -14.66 -2.41 1.72
C PHE A 288 -15.88 -1.97 0.91
N ILE A 289 -17.02 -1.75 1.59
CA ILE A 289 -18.25 -1.22 0.97
C ILE A 289 -17.97 0.13 0.31
N ASP A 290 -17.30 1.05 0.99
CA ASP A 290 -16.98 2.37 0.42
C ASP A 290 -15.88 2.30 -0.63
N SER A 291 -14.98 1.31 -0.57
CA SER A 291 -14.04 1.05 -1.67
C SER A 291 -14.78 0.67 -2.96
N TYR A 292 -15.82 -0.16 -2.87
CA TYR A 292 -16.65 -0.47 -4.05
C TYR A 292 -17.37 0.76 -4.60
N LYS A 293 -17.98 1.59 -3.74
CA LYS A 293 -18.60 2.85 -4.18
C LYS A 293 -17.60 3.78 -4.87
N LEU A 294 -16.39 3.86 -4.34
CA LEU A 294 -15.31 4.64 -4.95
C LEU A 294 -14.94 4.10 -6.35
N LEU A 295 -14.84 2.78 -6.51
CA LEU A 295 -14.58 2.15 -7.80
C LEU A 295 -15.70 2.44 -8.82
N GLU A 296 -16.97 2.29 -8.41
CA GLU A 296 -18.15 2.61 -9.25
C GLU A 296 -18.14 4.08 -9.68
N ASN A 297 -17.92 5.00 -8.73
CA ASN A 297 -17.83 6.45 -9.00
C ASN A 297 -16.68 6.82 -9.94
N MET A 298 -15.63 6.00 -9.98
CA MET A 298 -14.48 6.17 -10.88
C MET A 298 -14.66 5.48 -12.24
N GLY A 299 -15.85 4.92 -12.50
CA GLY A 299 -16.21 4.30 -13.78
C GLY A 299 -15.69 2.88 -13.95
N ILE A 300 -15.26 2.21 -12.89
CA ILE A 300 -14.80 0.81 -12.95
C ILE A 300 -16.02 -0.11 -12.90
N THR A 301 -16.09 -1.03 -13.86
CA THR A 301 -17.14 -2.06 -13.92
C THR A 301 -17.06 -2.97 -12.71
N ILE A 302 -18.20 -3.18 -12.05
CA ILE A 302 -18.31 -4.10 -10.91
C ILE A 302 -19.30 -5.22 -11.22
N ILE A 303 -18.86 -6.46 -11.01
CA ILE A 303 -19.70 -7.66 -11.10
C ILE A 303 -19.98 -8.16 -9.69
N ASP A 304 -21.24 -8.42 -9.39
CA ASP A 304 -21.67 -8.99 -8.11
C ASP A 304 -21.46 -10.51 -8.08
N ILE A 305 -20.74 -11.01 -7.07
CA ILE A 305 -20.45 -12.45 -6.91
C ILE A 305 -20.89 -12.97 -5.54
N ARG A 306 -21.82 -12.27 -4.88
CA ARG A 306 -22.35 -12.59 -3.55
C ARG A 306 -23.27 -13.82 -3.50
N GLU A 307 -23.65 -14.35 -4.65
CA GLU A 307 -24.49 -15.55 -4.79
C GLU A 307 -23.79 -16.84 -4.40
#